data_AF-A0A146FDW2-F1
#
_entry.id   AF-A0A146FDW2-F1
#
_cell.length_a   1.000
_cell.length_b   1.000
_cell.length_c   1.000
_cell.angle_alpha   90.00
_cell.angle_beta   90.00
_cell.angle_gamma   90.00
#
_symmetry.space_group_name_H-M   'P 1'
#
loop_
_entity.id
_entity.type
_entity.pdbx_description
1 polymer ?
#
loop_
_entity_poly.entity_id
_entity_poly.type
_entity_poly.pdbx_seq_one_letter_code
_entity_poly.pdbx_strand_id
1 'polypeptide(L)' 'MSSTETQFGNMSTTVLVTGATGLLGRQVFNTFKHSGCLVVGQGYSRAIPPTIQKADLEKEEDIKNLLNEAK' A
#
# COMPACT_ATOMS: atom_id res chain seq x y z
N MET A 1 4.62 -22.30 30.52
CA MET A 1 3.79 -21.50 29.60
C MET A 1 4.75 -20.89 28.57
N SER A 2 5.38 -21.70 27.71
CA SER A 2 4.87 -22.11 26.39
C SER A 2 4.30 -20.94 25.58
N SER A 3 5.25 -20.16 25.05
CA SER A 3 5.35 -19.70 23.66
C SER A 3 4.14 -19.03 23.01
N THR A 4 4.22 -17.70 22.89
CA THR A 4 4.03 -16.99 21.61
C THR A 4 4.89 -15.72 21.63
N GLU A 5 6.21 -15.88 21.52
CA GLU A 5 7.03 -14.85 20.90
C GLU A 5 6.66 -14.84 19.42
N THR A 6 5.92 -13.82 19.00
CA THR A 6 5.72 -13.54 17.58
C THR A 6 7.09 -13.21 17.00
N GLN A 7 7.70 -14.18 16.34
CA GLN A 7 8.89 -14.01 15.52
C GLN A 7 8.57 -12.96 14.45
N PHE A 8 8.98 -11.71 14.66
CA PHE A 8 9.13 -10.70 13.62
C PHE A 8 10.32 -11.10 12.72
N GLY A 9 10.12 -12.15 11.93
CA GLY A 9 11.05 -12.53 10.87
C GLY A 9 10.95 -11.51 9.74
N ASN A 10 11.86 -10.52 9.72
CA ASN A 10 12.48 -9.87 8.55
C ASN A 10 11.69 -9.66 7.23
N MET A 11 10.37 -9.55 7.24
CA MET A 11 9.55 -9.14 6.10
C MET A 11 8.55 -8.10 6.57
N SER A 12 8.89 -6.83 6.42
CA SER A 12 7.89 -5.75 6.51
C SER A 12 6.77 -6.11 5.53
N THR A 13 5.55 -6.36 6.02
CA THR A 13 4.41 -6.63 5.14
C THR A 13 4.17 -5.40 4.29
N THR A 14 4.38 -5.52 2.98
CA THR A 14 4.10 -4.46 2.02
C THR A 14 2.66 -4.56 1.54
N VAL A 15 1.92 -3.45 1.63
CA VAL A 15 0.51 -3.37 1.27
C VAL A 15 0.32 -2.30 0.20
N LEU A 16 -0.19 -2.71 -0.96
CA LEU A 16 -0.63 -1.78 -2.00
C LEU A 16 -2.14 -1.54 -1.88
N VAL A 17 -2.55 -0.29 -1.70
CA VAL A 17 -3.97 0.10 -1.61
C VAL A 17 -4.36 0.90 -2.84
N THR A 18 -5.22 0.32 -3.70
CA THR A 18 -5.82 1.04 -4.83
C THR A 18 -6.92 1.99 -4.36
N GLY A 19 -7.06 3.13 -5.04
CA GLY A 19 -8.02 4.15 -4.63
C GLY A 19 -7.74 4.73 -3.23
N ALA A 20 -6.49 4.79 -2.80
CA ALA A 20 -6.05 5.27 -1.49
C ALA A 20 -6.46 6.72 -1.16
N THR A 21 -6.93 7.46 -2.16
CA THR A 21 -7.43 8.85 -2.05
C THR A 21 -8.96 8.93 -1.95
N GLY A 22 -9.66 7.81 -2.10
CA GLY A 22 -11.10 7.69 -1.99
C GLY A 22 -11.58 7.64 -0.54
N LEU A 23 -12.89 7.43 -0.34
CA LEU A 23 -13.47 7.35 1.01
C LEU A 23 -12.97 6.12 1.76
N LEU A 24 -13.26 4.93 1.25
CA LEU A 24 -12.87 3.67 1.87
C LEU A 24 -11.35 3.44 1.77
N GLY A 25 -10.79 3.62 0.57
CA GLY A 25 -9.36 3.39 0.33
C GLY A 25 -8.45 4.22 1.24
N ARG A 26 -8.84 5.46 1.57
CA ARG A 26 -8.09 6.30 2.52
C ARG A 26 -8.11 5.74 3.94
N GLN A 27 -9.24 5.22 4.40
CA GLN A 27 -9.32 4.60 5.73
C GLN A 27 -8.48 3.32 5.78
N VAL A 28 -8.57 2.48 4.75
CA VAL A 28 -7.76 1.25 4.64
C VAL A 28 -6.26 1.58 4.61
N PHE A 29 -5.84 2.52 3.77
CA PHE A 29 -4.46 2.99 3.69
C PHE A 29 -3.95 3.49 5.04
N ASN A 30 -4.74 4.32 5.73
CA ASN A 30 -4.37 4.82 7.05
C ASN A 30 -4.27 3.68 8.06
N THR A 31 -5.22 2.74 8.11
CA THR A 31 -5.18 1.63 9.07
C THR A 31 -3.91 0.80 8.93
N PHE A 32 -3.53 0.43 7.70
CA PHE A 32 -2.29 -0.32 7.46
C PHE A 32 -1.03 0.51 7.78
N LYS A 33 -1.07 1.81 7.52
CA LYS A 33 0.05 2.71 7.85
C LYS A 33 0.28 2.77 9.37
N HIS A 34 -0.80 2.74 10.16
CA HIS A 34 -0.71 2.71 11.62
C HIS A 34 -0.40 1.33 12.20
N SER A 35 -0.60 0.23 11.44
CA SER A 35 -0.29 -1.13 11.90
C SER A 35 1.17 -1.54 11.69
N GLY A 36 2.05 -0.62 11.28
CA GLY A 36 3.46 -0.90 11.06
C GLY A 36 3.77 -1.61 9.75
N CYS A 37 2.83 -1.64 8.79
CA CYS A 37 3.06 -2.16 7.44
C CYS A 37 3.78 -1.10 6.57
N LEU A 38 4.52 -1.55 5.56
CA LEU A 38 4.99 -0.66 4.49
C LEU A 38 3.83 -0.47 3.52
N VAL A 39 3.23 0.71 3.47
CA VAL A 39 2.01 0.93 2.66
C VAL A 39 2.30 1.84 1.48
N VAL A 40 1.96 1.35 0.29
CA VAL A 40 1.96 2.12 -0.95
C VAL A 40 0.52 2.42 -1.33
N GLY A 41 0.19 3.68 -1.57
CA GLY A 41 -1.13 4.07 -2.05
C GLY A 41 -1.14 4.23 -3.56
N GLN A 42 -2.28 3.99 -4.20
CA GLN A 42 -2.52 4.39 -5.58
C GLN A 42 -3.72 5.35 -5.66
N GLY A 43 -3.63 6.34 -6.54
CA GLY A 43 -4.75 7.20 -6.91
C GLY A 43 -4.67 7.61 -8.38
N TYR A 44 -5.83 7.72 -9.05
CA TYR A 44 -5.86 8.12 -10.45
C TYR A 44 -5.66 9.63 -10.63
N SER A 45 -6.59 10.45 -10.10
CA SER A 45 -6.54 11.90 -10.29
C SER A 45 -5.96 12.67 -9.10
N ARG A 46 -6.05 12.11 -7.88
CA ARG A 46 -5.73 12.79 -6.61
C ARG A 46 -4.48 12.24 -5.92
N ALA A 47 -3.53 11.73 -6.69
CA ALA A 47 -2.28 11.18 -6.17
C ALA A 47 -1.45 12.26 -5.42
N ILE A 48 -0.77 11.85 -4.35
CA ILE A 48 0.11 12.69 -3.55
C ILE A 48 1.45 11.95 -3.39
N PRO A 49 2.35 12.06 -4.38
CA PRO A 49 3.68 11.46 -4.30
C PRO A 49 4.47 12.04 -3.11
N PRO A 50 5.33 11.25 -2.43
CA PRO A 50 5.76 9.90 -2.81
C PRO A 50 4.91 8.76 -2.20
N THR A 51 3.95 9.08 -1.34
CA THR A 51 3.20 8.06 -0.58
C THR A 51 2.03 7.45 -1.35
N ILE A 52 1.47 8.21 -2.29
CA ILE A 52 0.36 7.77 -3.13
C ILE A 52 0.75 8.00 -4.58
N GLN A 53 0.97 6.91 -5.30
CA GLN A 53 1.42 6.90 -6.68
C GLN A 53 0.26 7.12 -7.65
N LYS A 54 0.56 7.87 -8.72
CA LYS A 54 -0.39 8.08 -9.80
C LYS A 54 -0.31 6.92 -10.78
N ALA A 55 -1.41 6.19 -10.96
CA ALA A 55 -1.51 5.12 -11.94
C ALA A 55 -2.93 5.05 -12.49
N ASP A 56 -3.06 4.85 -13.80
CA ASP A 56 -4.32 4.49 -14.43
C ASP A 56 -4.49 2.96 -14.43
N LEU A 57 -5.53 2.46 -13.76
CA LEU A 57 -5.77 1.01 -13.67
C LEU A 57 -6.36 0.43 -14.96
N GLU A 58 -6.70 1.27 -15.95
CA GLU A 58 -7.09 0.81 -17.29
C GLU A 58 -5.89 0.61 -18.21
N LYS A 59 -4.68 1.03 -17.78
CA LYS A 59 -3.44 0.89 -18.54
C LYS A 59 -2.53 -0.16 -17.90
N GLU A 60 -2.23 -1.21 -18.66
CA GLU A 60 -1.40 -2.32 -18.19
C GLU A 60 0.04 -1.87 -17.81
N GLU A 61 0.59 -0.91 -18.54
CA GLU A 61 1.91 -0.32 -18.26
C GLU A 61 1.96 0.37 -16.88
N ASP A 62 0.93 1.13 -16.54
CA ASP A 62 0.82 1.83 -15.25
C ASP A 62 0.67 0.83 -14.10
N ILE A 63 -0.06 -0.27 -14.32
CA ILE A 63 -0.17 -1.36 -13.33
C ILE A 63 1.19 -2.03 -13.11
N LYS A 64 1.93 -2.33 -14.17
CA LYS A 64 3.27 -2.95 -14.05
C LYS A 64 4.23 -2.05 -13.28
N ASN A 65 4.24 -0.76 -13.58
CA ASN A 65 5.07 0.21 -12.88
C ASN A 65 4.68 0.29 -11.40
N LEU A 66 3.39 0.43 -11.09
CA LEU A 66 2.88 0.46 -9.74
C LEU A 66 3.25 -0.79 -8.92
N LEU A 67 3.14 -1.98 -9.52
CA LEU A 67 3.51 -3.22 -8.86
C LEU A 67 5.02 -3.35 -8.65
N ASN A 68 5.85 -2.76 -9.51
CA ASN A 68 7.30 -2.74 -9.31
C ASN A 68 7.71 -1.76 -8.21
N GLU A 69 7.01 -0.64 -8.06
CA GLU A 69 7.24 0.33 -6.99
C GLU A 69 6.79 -0.18 -5.61
N ALA A 70 5.81 -1.09 -5.57
CA ALA A 70 5.29 -1.69 -4.34
C ALA A 70 5.98 -2.99 -3.92
N LYS A 71 7.09 -3.37 -4.55
CA LYS A 71 7.91 -4.55 -4.21
C LYS A 71 8.87 -4.29 -3.06
#